data_AF-A0A939GCL9-F1
#
_entry.id   AF-A0A939GCL9-F1
#
_cell.length_a   1.000
_cell.length_b   1.000
_cell.length_c   1.000
_cell.angle_alpha   90.00
_cell.angle_beta   90.00
_cell.angle_gamma   90.00
#
_symmetry.space_group_name_H-M   'P 1'
#
loop_
_entity.id
_entity.type
_entity.pdbx_description
1 polymer ?
#
loop_
_entity_poly.entity_id
_entity_poly.type
_entity_poly.pdbx_seq_one_letter_code
_entity_poly.pdbx_strand_id
1 'polypeptide(L)'
;MGLIFHSFTFAQGLPTFLSLKQRFEQQTGLLLDLKAIVHLPVLCSSEEVSLALGQDADKVYQLSQERKTFLLQHPSHYEEAALLRDQQLQQLRGLAHVKELQLDIIKFYAVPIGLHDNTLSFESSTVDGYGIESLRRTLFELGGREQSSSSTEGHNPAWRKLKRWEEYKWYNRPRK
;
A
#
# COMPACT_ATOMS: atom_id res chain seq x y z
N MET A 1 2.00 -19.27 14.61
CA MET A 1 1.14 -18.08 14.44
C MET A 1 1.02 -17.83 12.94
N GLY A 2 -0.20 -17.76 12.41
CA GLY A 2 -0.42 -17.56 10.98
C GLY A 2 -0.27 -16.09 10.60
N LEU A 3 0.25 -15.84 9.40
CA LEU A 3 0.14 -14.54 8.74
C LEU A 3 -1.15 -14.57 7.92
N ILE A 4 -1.94 -13.50 8.02
CA ILE A 4 -3.15 -13.30 7.24
C ILE A 4 -2.82 -12.27 6.16
N PHE A 5 -3.06 -12.64 4.91
CA PHE A 5 -2.86 -11.75 3.77
C PHE A 5 -4.18 -11.06 3.43
N HIS A 6 -4.16 -9.73 3.38
CA HIS A 6 -5.29 -8.91 2.97
C HIS A 6 -4.99 -8.28 1.61
N SER A 7 -5.95 -8.33 0.69
CA SER A 7 -5.81 -7.75 -0.65
C SER A 7 -7.11 -7.06 -1.04
N PHE A 8 -7.04 -5.77 -1.37
CA PHE A 8 -8.19 -4.93 -1.70
C PHE A 8 -8.06 -4.39 -3.12
N THR A 9 -9.04 -4.68 -3.97
CA THR A 9 -9.11 -4.17 -5.35
C THR A 9 -10.12 -3.03 -5.46
N PHE A 10 -9.76 -2.00 -6.23
CA PHE A 10 -10.56 -0.79 -6.42
C PHE A 10 -10.99 -0.65 -7.88
N ALA A 11 -12.29 -0.45 -8.12
CA ALA A 11 -12.83 -0.39 -9.48
C ALA A 11 -12.42 0.89 -10.25
N GLN A 12 -12.17 2.00 -9.52
CA GLN A 12 -11.90 3.33 -10.09
C GLN A 12 -10.43 3.74 -9.97
N GLY A 13 -9.54 2.79 -9.64
CA GLY A 13 -8.14 3.07 -9.32
C GLY A 13 -7.88 3.16 -7.81
N LEU A 14 -6.60 3.10 -7.43
CA LEU A 14 -6.19 3.20 -6.03
C LEU A 14 -6.59 4.56 -5.43
N PRO A 15 -7.10 4.59 -4.19
CA PRO A 15 -7.36 5.86 -3.51
C PRO A 15 -6.04 6.61 -3.27
N THR A 16 -6.09 7.94 -3.32
CA THR A 16 -4.93 8.75 -2.97
C THR A 16 -4.54 8.53 -1.51
N PHE A 17 -3.25 8.65 -1.20
CA PHE A 17 -2.78 8.55 0.19
C PHE A 17 -3.47 9.60 1.09
N LEU A 18 -3.72 10.81 0.58
CA LEU A 18 -4.43 11.85 1.31
C LEU A 18 -5.85 11.41 1.72
N SER A 19 -6.62 10.83 0.78
CA SER A 19 -7.96 10.32 1.10
C SER A 19 -7.94 9.18 2.12
N LEU A 20 -6.94 8.30 2.02
CA LEU A 20 -6.75 7.19 2.95
C LEU A 20 -6.43 7.73 4.36
N LYS A 21 -5.47 8.65 4.46
CA LYS A 21 -5.08 9.32 5.70
C LYS A 21 -6.25 10.03 6.37
N GLN A 22 -6.96 10.88 5.64
CA GLN A 22 -8.08 11.64 6.18
C GLN A 22 -9.19 10.71 6.70
N ARG A 23 -9.55 9.68 5.94
CA ARG A 23 -10.60 8.74 6.36
C ARG A 23 -10.17 7.94 7.59
N PHE A 24 -8.93 7.46 7.62
CA PHE A 24 -8.40 6.72 8.77
C PHE A 24 -8.38 7.57 10.04
N GLU A 25 -7.90 8.82 9.96
CA GLU A 25 -7.85 9.77 11.08
C GLU A 25 -9.25 10.16 11.58
N GLN A 26 -10.21 10.35 10.68
CA GLN A 26 -11.61 10.60 11.05
C GLN A 26 -12.19 9.42 11.84
N GLN A 27 -11.95 8.20 11.37
CA GLN A 27 -12.47 6.97 11.98
C GLN A 27 -11.82 6.66 13.33
N THR A 28 -10.49 6.82 13.44
CA THR A 28 -9.72 6.30 14.57
C THR A 28 -9.25 7.38 15.54
N GLY A 29 -9.13 8.63 15.08
CA GLY A 29 -8.40 9.68 15.80
C GLY A 29 -6.88 9.46 15.84
N LEU A 30 -6.35 8.45 15.14
CA LEU A 30 -4.92 8.17 15.05
C LEU A 30 -4.36 8.73 13.75
N LEU A 31 -3.15 9.29 13.83
CA LEU A 31 -2.45 9.79 12.67
C LEU A 31 -1.90 8.63 11.83
N LEU A 32 -2.03 8.78 10.52
CA LEU A 32 -1.48 7.85 9.55
C LEU A 32 -0.44 8.56 8.68
N ASP A 33 0.74 7.95 8.52
CA ASP A 33 1.77 8.43 7.62
C ASP A 33 2.21 7.35 6.63
N LEU A 34 2.92 7.77 5.58
CA LEU A 34 3.54 6.87 4.62
C LEU A 34 5.04 6.86 4.87
N LYS A 35 5.58 5.68 5.14
CA LYS A 35 7.01 5.48 5.37
C LYS A 35 7.60 4.63 4.25
N ALA A 36 8.66 5.13 3.63
CA ALA A 36 9.46 4.35 2.68
C ALA A 36 10.75 3.88 3.36
N ILE A 37 11.04 2.59 3.25
CA ILE A 37 12.36 2.04 3.61
C ILE A 37 13.22 2.12 2.36
N VAL A 38 14.25 2.97 2.43
CA VAL A 38 15.17 3.20 1.32
C VAL A 38 16.41 2.32 1.52
N HIS A 39 16.81 1.63 0.46
CA HIS A 39 18.07 0.93 0.37
C HIS A 39 19.07 1.80 -0.38
N LEU A 40 20.05 2.33 0.36
CA LEU A 40 21.15 3.12 -0.20
C LEU A 40 22.46 2.35 -0.01
N PRO A 41 23.33 2.30 -1.01
CA PRO A 41 24.61 1.60 -0.91
C PRO A 41 25.58 2.27 0.07
N VAL A 42 25.37 3.57 0.36
CA VAL A 42 26.17 4.38 1.28
C VAL A 42 25.26 5.30 2.10
N LEU A 43 25.75 5.79 3.24
CA LEU A 43 25.05 6.80 4.03
C LEU A 43 25.08 8.14 3.28
N CYS A 44 23.91 8.58 2.83
CA CYS A 44 23.72 9.84 2.11
C CYS A 44 23.06 10.90 2.98
N SER A 45 23.25 12.17 2.63
CA SER A 45 22.48 13.30 3.14
C SER A 45 21.01 13.26 2.66
N SER A 46 20.10 13.95 3.35
CA SER A 46 18.68 14.01 2.97
C SER A 46 18.45 14.57 1.56
N GLU A 47 19.31 15.48 1.11
CA GLU A 47 19.26 16.06 -0.24
C GLU A 47 19.63 15.03 -1.30
N GLU A 48 20.70 14.27 -1.09
CA GLU A 48 21.12 13.19 -1.99
C GLU A 48 20.08 12.06 -2.07
N VAL A 49 19.45 11.71 -0.95
CA VAL A 49 18.35 10.73 -0.94
C VAL A 49 17.18 11.25 -1.76
N SER A 50 16.80 12.52 -1.56
CA SER A 50 15.68 13.13 -2.29
C SER A 50 15.95 13.20 -3.79
N LEU A 51 17.19 13.51 -4.18
CA LEU A 51 17.61 13.52 -5.58
C LEU A 51 17.55 12.11 -6.20
N ALA A 52 18.07 11.09 -5.52
CA ALA A 52 18.03 9.71 -6.00
C ALA A 52 16.59 9.22 -6.18
N LEU A 53 15.73 9.47 -5.20
CA LEU A 53 14.30 9.11 -5.28
C LEU A 53 13.57 9.87 -6.41
N GLY A 54 13.94 11.14 -6.65
CA GLY A 54 13.41 11.92 -7.76
C GLY A 54 13.79 11.33 -9.13
N GLN A 55 15.05 10.93 -9.29
CA GLN A 55 15.54 10.28 -10.51
C GLN A 55 14.85 8.93 -10.77
N ASP A 56 14.65 8.13 -9.72
CA ASP A 56 13.89 6.88 -9.82
C ASP A 56 12.46 7.14 -10.31
N ALA A 57 11.78 8.14 -9.72
CA ALA A 57 10.41 8.49 -10.07
C ALA A 57 10.28 8.95 -11.53
N ASP A 58 11.17 9.84 -11.97
CA ASP A 58 11.19 10.33 -13.36
C ASP A 58 11.43 9.18 -14.34
N LYS A 59 12.36 8.27 -14.03
CA LYS A 59 12.64 7.12 -14.89
C LYS A 59 11.46 6.15 -14.96
N VAL A 60 10.84 5.84 -13.83
CA VAL A 60 9.63 5.00 -13.79
C VAL A 60 8.50 5.62 -14.60
N TYR A 61 8.29 6.93 -14.47
CA TYR A 61 7.28 7.65 -15.25
C TYR A 61 7.57 7.57 -16.75
N GLN A 62 8.81 7.82 -17.17
CA GLN A 62 9.23 7.71 -18.57
C GLN A 62 8.93 6.31 -19.14
N LEU A 63 9.39 5.25 -18.47
CA LEU A 63 9.19 3.87 -18.95
C LEU A 63 7.70 3.49 -19.01
N SER A 64 6.89 3.98 -18.06
CA SER A 64 5.44 3.81 -18.07
C SER A 64 4.78 4.45 -19.29
N GLN A 65 5.21 5.67 -19.66
CA GLN A 65 4.71 6.38 -20.84
C GLN A 65 5.12 5.69 -22.14
N GLU A 66 6.38 5.24 -22.25
CA GLU A 66 6.87 4.47 -23.41
C GLU A 66 6.03 3.21 -23.62
N ARG A 67 5.77 2.45 -22.54
CA ARG A 67 4.94 1.23 -22.61
C ARG A 67 3.50 1.54 -22.99
N LYS A 68 2.89 2.59 -22.43
CA LYS A 68 1.53 3.03 -22.80
C LYS A 68 1.47 3.41 -24.28
N THR A 69 2.45 4.16 -24.77
CA THR A 69 2.53 4.58 -26.17
C THR A 69 2.67 3.38 -27.10
N PHE A 70 3.53 2.43 -26.76
CA PHE A 70 3.69 1.18 -27.51
C PHE A 70 2.38 0.39 -27.60
N LEU A 71 1.68 0.20 -26.48
CA LEU A 71 0.40 -0.53 -26.45
C LEU A 71 -0.70 0.18 -27.27
N LEU A 72 -0.69 1.51 -27.33
CA LEU A 72 -1.63 2.29 -28.16
C LEU A 72 -1.31 2.16 -29.66
N GLN A 73 -0.04 2.09 -30.03
CA GLN A 73 0.40 1.99 -31.42
C GLN A 73 0.33 0.55 -31.97
N HIS A 74 0.53 -0.45 -31.10
CA HIS A 74 0.62 -1.87 -31.47
C HIS A 74 -0.27 -2.77 -30.59
N PRO A 75 -1.61 -2.59 -30.61
CA PRO A 75 -2.53 -3.28 -29.70
C PRO A 75 -2.57 -4.82 -29.85
N SER A 76 -2.09 -5.35 -30.97
CA SER A 76 -2.06 -6.79 -31.27
C SER A 76 -0.72 -7.47 -30.95
N HIS A 77 0.34 -6.72 -30.64
CA HIS A 77 1.70 -7.23 -30.45
C HIS A 77 2.01 -7.53 -28.98
N TYR A 78 1.28 -8.50 -28.41
CA TYR A 78 1.42 -8.87 -26.99
C TYR A 78 2.81 -9.41 -26.62
N GLU A 79 3.46 -10.18 -27.50
CA GLU A 79 4.79 -10.74 -27.23
C GLU A 79 5.88 -9.67 -27.18
N GLU A 80 5.84 -8.70 -28.11
CA GLU A 80 6.77 -7.58 -28.13
C GLU A 80 6.54 -6.64 -26.93
N ALA A 81 5.27 -6.44 -26.53
CA ALA A 81 4.94 -5.70 -25.31
C ALA A 81 5.47 -6.39 -24.04
N ALA A 82 5.45 -7.74 -24.00
CA ALA A 82 6.00 -8.52 -22.90
C ALA A 82 7.54 -8.43 -22.85
N LEU A 83 8.22 -8.51 -24.00
CA LEU A 83 9.67 -8.32 -24.09
C LEU A 83 10.09 -6.91 -23.66
N LEU A 84 9.36 -5.88 -24.11
CA LEU A 84 9.59 -4.50 -23.70
C LEU A 84 9.43 -4.35 -22.17
N ARG A 85 8.37 -4.92 -21.59
CA ARG A 85 8.16 -4.92 -20.13
C ARG A 85 9.35 -5.56 -19.42
N ASP A 86 9.81 -6.71 -19.88
CA ASP A 86 10.88 -7.45 -19.20
C ASP A 86 12.23 -6.71 -19.29
N GLN A 87 12.51 -6.05 -20.41
CA GLN A 87 13.66 -5.14 -20.55
C GLN A 87 13.56 -3.94 -19.61
N GLN A 88 12.39 -3.31 -19.53
CA GLN A 88 12.15 -2.18 -18.61
C GLN A 88 12.31 -2.60 -17.14
N LEU A 89 11.83 -3.80 -16.77
CA LEU A 89 12.03 -4.36 -15.44
C LEU A 89 13.52 -4.58 -15.11
N GLN A 90 14.33 -5.01 -16.07
CA GLN A 90 15.78 -5.12 -15.88
C GLN A 90 16.44 -3.75 -15.68
N GLN A 91 16.02 -2.72 -16.41
CA GLN A 91 16.53 -1.35 -16.23
C GLN A 91 16.19 -0.79 -14.85
N LEU A 92 15.02 -1.14 -14.31
CA LEU A 92 14.57 -0.69 -12.99
C LEU A 92 15.27 -1.40 -11.82
N ARG A 93 15.87 -2.59 -12.03
CA ARG A 93 16.58 -3.31 -10.95
C ARG A 93 17.77 -2.54 -10.37
N GLY A 94 18.36 -1.62 -11.13
CA GLY A 94 19.47 -0.76 -10.69
C GLY A 94 19.04 0.57 -10.05
N LEU A 95 17.74 0.88 -10.06
CA LEU A 95 17.17 2.18 -9.71
C LEU A 95 15.99 2.05 -8.73
N ALA A 96 15.95 0.96 -7.95
CA ALA A 96 14.90 0.75 -6.96
C ALA A 96 15.44 1.08 -5.57
N HIS A 97 15.62 2.37 -5.28
CA HIS A 97 16.08 2.77 -3.95
C HIS A 97 14.98 2.53 -2.91
N VAL A 98 13.70 2.53 -3.27
CA VAL A 98 12.61 2.12 -2.37
C VAL A 98 12.54 0.59 -2.29
N LYS A 99 12.91 0.04 -1.13
CA LYS A 99 12.81 -1.40 -0.84
C LYS A 99 11.41 -1.80 -0.42
N GLU A 100 10.77 -0.98 0.39
CA GLU A 100 9.47 -1.29 1.01
C GLU A 100 8.70 -0.02 1.31
N LEU A 101 7.37 -0.07 1.14
CA LEU A 101 6.45 0.96 1.58
C LEU A 101 5.65 0.44 2.77
N GLN A 102 5.44 1.31 3.75
CA GLN A 102 4.71 0.99 4.96
C GLN A 102 3.70 2.11 5.27
N LEU A 103 2.51 1.72 5.72
CA LEU A 103 1.58 2.64 6.39
C LEU A 103 1.98 2.71 7.86
N ASP A 104 2.46 3.87 8.31
CA ASP A 104 2.86 4.10 9.69
C ASP A 104 1.69 4.64 10.51
N ILE A 105 1.15 3.80 11.38
CA ILE A 105 0.13 4.22 12.35
C ILE A 105 0.88 4.78 13.55
N ILE A 106 1.00 6.11 13.58
CA ILE A 106 1.89 6.81 14.53
C ILE A 106 1.54 6.42 15.97
N LYS A 107 2.55 5.99 16.74
CA LYS A 107 2.49 5.48 18.13
C LYS A 107 1.91 4.06 18.30
N PHE A 108 1.72 3.32 17.20
CA PHE A 108 1.26 1.94 17.19
C PHE A 108 2.29 1.04 16.51
N TYR A 109 2.24 0.94 15.19
CA TYR A 109 3.10 0.08 14.37
C TYR A 109 3.00 0.48 12.90
N ALA A 110 4.00 0.06 12.13
CA ALA A 110 4.01 0.21 10.68
C ALA A 110 3.53 -1.08 10.00
N VAL A 111 2.77 -0.93 8.93
CA VAL A 111 2.17 -2.03 8.17
C VAL A 111 2.79 -2.04 6.77
N PRO A 112 3.57 -3.07 6.42
CA PRO A 112 4.07 -3.26 5.06
C PRO A 112 2.92 -3.33 4.06
N ILE A 113 3.02 -2.56 2.98
CA ILE A 113 2.01 -2.54 1.92
C ILE A 113 2.60 -2.89 0.56
N GLY A 114 1.84 -3.69 -0.19
CA GLY A 114 2.03 -3.91 -1.62
C GLY A 114 1.04 -3.06 -2.40
N LEU A 115 1.52 -2.40 -3.46
CA LEU A 115 0.69 -1.65 -4.41
C LEU A 115 0.91 -2.23 -5.80
N HIS A 116 -0.15 -2.69 -6.44
CA HIS A 116 -0.08 -3.24 -7.80
C HIS A 116 -1.36 -2.92 -8.57
N ASP A 117 -1.23 -2.20 -9.69
CA ASP A 117 -2.34 -1.68 -10.49
C ASP A 117 -3.40 -0.96 -9.64
N ASN A 118 -4.56 -1.58 -9.46
CA ASN A 118 -5.68 -1.08 -8.68
C ASN A 118 -5.86 -1.85 -7.36
N THR A 119 -4.80 -2.50 -6.87
CA THR A 119 -4.82 -3.37 -5.70
C THR A 119 -3.84 -2.88 -4.64
N LEU A 120 -4.31 -2.82 -3.40
CA LEU A 120 -3.51 -2.58 -2.21
C LEU A 120 -3.57 -3.84 -1.34
N SER A 121 -2.41 -4.38 -0.99
CA SER A 121 -2.29 -5.55 -0.12
C SER A 121 -1.42 -5.28 1.09
N PHE A 122 -1.64 -6.03 2.17
CA PHE A 122 -0.78 -6.03 3.35
C PHE A 122 -0.94 -7.33 4.13
N GLU A 123 0.06 -7.63 4.94
CA GLU A 123 0.05 -8.79 5.84
C GLU A 123 -0.23 -8.34 7.26
N SER A 124 -0.98 -9.16 7.98
CA SER A 124 -1.24 -9.00 9.41
C SER A 124 -0.94 -10.31 10.14
N SER A 125 -0.62 -10.22 11.43
CA SER A 125 -0.56 -11.42 12.28
C SER A 125 -1.93 -11.73 12.86
N THR A 126 -2.23 -13.00 13.16
CA THR A 126 -3.53 -13.50 13.71
C THR A 126 -4.07 -12.81 14.97
N VAL A 127 -3.33 -11.87 15.56
CA VAL A 127 -3.81 -11.01 16.64
C VAL A 127 -4.17 -9.67 16.00
N ASP A 128 -5.37 -9.59 15.42
CA ASP A 128 -5.87 -8.43 14.69
C ASP A 128 -5.84 -7.17 15.58
N GLY A 129 -4.79 -6.36 15.41
CA GLY A 129 -4.61 -5.10 16.13
C GLY A 129 -5.62 -4.05 15.64
N TYR A 130 -6.00 -3.13 16.51
CA TYR A 130 -6.94 -2.03 16.21
C TYR A 130 -6.66 -1.32 14.89
N GLY A 131 -5.38 -1.10 14.58
CA GLY A 131 -4.92 -0.45 13.36
C GLY A 131 -5.24 -1.22 12.09
N ILE A 132 -4.99 -2.53 12.04
CA ILE A 132 -5.31 -3.40 10.89
C ILE A 132 -6.80 -3.40 10.59
N GLU A 133 -7.64 -3.63 11.60
CA GLU A 133 -9.09 -3.63 11.42
C GLU A 133 -9.60 -2.25 11.00
N SER A 134 -8.95 -1.18 11.49
CA SER A 134 -9.27 0.18 11.09
C SER A 134 -8.84 0.48 9.65
N LEU A 135 -7.70 -0.04 9.20
CA LEU A 135 -7.23 0.06 7.82
C LEU A 135 -8.16 -0.70 6.88
N ARG A 136 -8.55 -1.93 7.21
CA ARG A 136 -9.54 -2.70 6.43
C ARG A 136 -10.83 -1.92 6.25
N ARG A 137 -11.40 -1.39 7.34
CA ARG A 137 -12.61 -0.55 7.29
C ARG A 137 -12.40 0.67 6.39
N THR A 138 -11.29 1.38 6.54
CA THR A 138 -10.95 2.55 5.72
C THR A 138 -10.92 2.20 4.23
N LEU A 139 -10.29 1.08 3.86
CA LEU A 139 -10.19 0.62 2.47
C LEU A 139 -11.55 0.22 1.90
N PHE A 140 -12.41 -0.44 2.68
CA PHE A 140 -13.80 -0.73 2.29
C PHE A 140 -14.61 0.55 2.07
N GLU A 141 -14.51 1.53 2.98
CA GLU A 141 -15.23 2.81 2.87
C GLU A 141 -14.75 3.67 1.68
N LEU A 142 -13.54 3.42 1.18
CA LEU A 142 -12.98 4.03 -0.04
C LEU A 142 -13.30 3.21 -1.30
N GLY A 143 -14.17 2.20 -1.21
CA GLY A 143 -14.64 1.41 -2.35
C GLY A 143 -13.79 0.18 -2.68
N GLY A 144 -12.87 -0.20 -1.78
CA GLY A 144 -12.08 -1.42 -1.91
C GLY A 144 -12.93 -2.68 -1.72
N ARG A 145 -12.65 -3.71 -2.51
CA ARG A 145 -13.24 -5.04 -2.39
C ARG A 145 -12.15 -6.04 -2.03
N GLU A 146 -12.31 -6.71 -0.89
CA GLU A 146 -11.34 -7.71 -0.41
C GLU A 146 -11.38 -8.95 -1.33
N GLN A 147 -10.24 -9.34 -1.90
CA GLN A 147 -10.09 -10.58 -2.66
C GLN A 147 -9.89 -11.73 -1.66
N SER A 148 -10.93 -12.53 -1.42
CA SER A 148 -10.87 -13.61 -0.45
C SER A 148 -10.02 -14.78 -0.97
N SER A 149 -8.86 -15.04 -0.36
CA SER A 149 -8.21 -16.35 -0.43
C SER A 149 -8.86 -17.26 0.63
N SER A 150 -9.80 -18.09 0.18
CA SER A 150 -10.29 -19.28 0.90
C SER A 150 -10.62 -19.13 2.40
N SER A 151 -11.82 -18.65 2.71
CA SER A 151 -12.70 -19.20 3.75
C SER A 151 -13.91 -18.27 3.90
N THR A 152 -15.01 -18.69 3.31
CA THR A 152 -16.36 -18.27 3.69
C THR A 152 -16.63 -18.71 5.14
N GLU A 153 -16.08 -18.02 6.11
CA GLU A 153 -16.67 -17.93 7.44
C GLU A 153 -17.09 -16.49 7.64
N GLY A 154 -18.34 -16.29 8.03
CA GLY A 154 -18.96 -14.99 8.22
C GLY A 154 -18.14 -14.14 9.16
N HIS A 155 -17.21 -13.37 8.59
CA HIS A 155 -16.32 -12.49 9.32
C HIS A 155 -17.21 -11.40 9.90
N ASN A 156 -17.63 -11.61 11.15
CA ASN A 156 -18.43 -10.66 11.89
C ASN A 156 -17.59 -9.39 11.93
N PRO A 157 -18.03 -8.29 11.30
CA PRO A 157 -17.18 -7.13 11.11
C PRO A 157 -17.09 -6.38 12.44
N ALA A 158 -16.29 -6.90 13.37
CA ALA A 158 -15.99 -6.27 14.64
C ALA A 158 -15.44 -4.85 14.41
N TRP A 159 -14.77 -4.63 13.27
CA TRP A 159 -14.38 -3.32 12.76
C TRP A 159 -15.52 -2.29 12.64
N ARG A 160 -16.77 -2.71 12.36
CA ARG A 160 -17.93 -1.80 12.29
C ARG A 160 -18.29 -1.18 13.65
N LYS A 161 -17.89 -1.82 14.75
CA LYS A 161 -18.11 -1.33 16.12
C LYS A 161 -16.90 -0.58 16.68
N LEU A 162 -15.84 -0.38 15.88
CA LEU A 162 -14.68 0.37 16.32
C LEU A 162 -15.04 1.84 16.53
N LYS A 163 -14.68 2.33 17.70
CA LYS A 163 -14.76 3.74 18.10
C LYS A 163 -13.43 4.42 17.82
N ARG A 164 -13.37 5.75 17.97
CA ARG A 164 -12.09 6.46 17.99
C ARG A 164 -11.26 5.97 19.18
N TRP A 165 -9.93 5.92 19.02
CA TRP A 165 -9.03 5.38 20.03
C TRP A 165 -9.16 6.07 21.39
N GLU A 166 -9.38 7.38 21.38
CA GLU A 166 -9.54 8.22 22.58
C GLU A 166 -10.81 7.90 23.37
N GLU A 167 -11.85 7.38 22.72
CA GLU A 167 -13.13 7.04 23.36
C GLU A 167 -13.06 5.74 24.18
N TYR A 168 -12.01 4.93 23.98
CA TYR A 168 -11.81 3.72 24.76
C TYR A 168 -11.22 4.03 26.13
N LYS A 169 -11.92 3.60 27.17
CA LYS A 169 -11.36 3.50 28.52
C LYS A 169 -10.19 2.52 28.52
N TRP A 170 -9.14 2.82 29.27
CA TRP A 170 -7.87 2.09 29.26
C TRP A 170 -8.01 0.56 29.42
N TYR A 171 -9.00 0.10 30.20
CA TYR A 171 -9.25 -1.32 30.50
C TYR A 171 -10.07 -2.06 29.42
N ASN A 172 -10.68 -1.34 28.48
CA ASN A 172 -11.43 -1.90 27.34
C ASN A 172 -10.77 -1.55 25.99
N ARG A 173 -9.52 -1.09 26.00
CA ARG A 173 -8.80 -0.76 24.78
C ARG A 173 -8.47 -2.03 24.01
N PRO A 174 -8.77 -2.08 22.70
CA PRO A 174 -8.26 -3.14 21.84
C PRO A 174 -6.73 -3.18 21.92
N ARG A 175 -6.13 -4.35 21.72
CA ARG A 175 -4.67 -4.48 21.75
C ARG A 175 -4.05 -3.62 20.64
N LYS A 176 -2.91 -3.00 20.97
CA LYS A 176 -2.04 -2.38 19.99
C LYS A 176 -1.49 -3.47 19.09
#